data_AF-U5EC90-F1
#
_entry.id   AF-U5EC90-F1
#
_cell.length_a   1.000
_cell.length_b   1.000
_cell.length_c   1.000
_cell.angle_alpha   90.00
_cell.angle_beta   90.00
_cell.angle_gamma   90.00
#
_symmetry.space_group_name_H-M   'P 1'
#
loop_
_entity.id
_entity.type
_entity.pdbx_description
1 polymer ?
#
loop_
_entity_poly.entity_id
_entity_poly.type
_entity_poly.pdbx_seq_one_letter_code
_entity_poly.pdbx_strand_id
1 'polypeptide(L)'
;MRPTMTGLLVCALVLPGVSAVAHAEPTPLPLVSVTSIPDGWSQRTDLRPVLQVFADGTAVHSPDAVSKDRKPETAAKKIVGTVPDDVLEAARAEITALQEVDFGIPAGEGKGTTIIDLMPEDFEGETHLVVYSPEVSDGLNPEQQAARKRFTDLYKKLVDAFKEKR
;
A
#
# COMPACT_ATOMS: atom_id res chain seq x y z
N MET A 1 11.14 66.10 -50.81
CA MET A 1 12.37 65.30 -50.60
C MET A 1 12.23 64.59 -49.26
N ARG A 2 12.30 63.24 -49.24
CA ARG A 2 12.45 62.42 -48.03
C ARG A 2 13.90 62.53 -47.52
N PRO A 3 14.15 62.45 -46.19
CA PRO A 3 14.59 61.17 -45.57
C PRO A 3 13.93 60.92 -44.19
N THR A 4 13.32 59.75 -43.91
CA THR A 4 13.86 58.56 -43.19
C THR A 4 14.57 58.84 -41.86
N MET A 5 13.97 58.40 -40.74
CA MET A 5 14.70 57.67 -39.70
C MET A 5 13.80 56.86 -38.76
N THR A 6 14.26 55.63 -38.53
CA THR A 6 13.75 54.50 -37.75
C THR A 6 13.63 54.81 -36.25
N GLY A 7 12.56 54.34 -35.60
CA GLY A 7 12.41 54.32 -34.15
C GLY A 7 11.64 53.08 -33.70
N LEU A 8 12.37 52.13 -33.12
CA LEU A 8 11.91 50.90 -32.45
C LEU A 8 11.33 51.22 -31.05
N LEU A 9 10.76 50.20 -30.38
CA LEU A 9 10.39 50.10 -28.94
C LEU A 9 8.99 50.66 -28.58
N VAL A 10 8.10 50.01 -27.80
CA VAL A 10 8.26 49.12 -26.63
C VAL A 10 7.08 48.13 -26.55
N CYS A 11 7.36 46.84 -26.39
CA CYS A 11 6.46 45.88 -25.76
C CYS A 11 6.58 46.02 -24.24
N ALA A 12 5.48 46.29 -23.53
CA ALA A 12 5.35 45.99 -22.10
C ALA A 12 3.90 46.11 -21.64
N LEU A 13 3.11 45.04 -21.80
CA LEU A 13 1.94 44.78 -20.97
C LEU A 13 2.28 43.59 -20.08
N VAL A 14 2.90 43.89 -18.94
CA VAL A 14 3.15 42.94 -17.86
C VAL A 14 1.88 42.88 -17.02
N LEU A 15 1.09 41.83 -17.21
CA LEU A 15 0.09 41.40 -16.23
C LEU A 15 0.76 40.35 -15.34
N PRO A 16 0.99 40.58 -14.04
CA PRO A 16 1.37 39.53 -13.13
C PRO A 16 0.11 38.71 -12.80
N GLY A 17 -0.25 37.82 -13.70
CA GLY A 17 -1.14 36.71 -13.39
C GLY A 17 -0.36 35.72 -12.54
N VAL A 18 -0.35 35.91 -11.23
CA VAL A 18 0.05 34.86 -10.28
C VAL A 18 -0.99 33.76 -10.42
N SER A 19 -0.74 32.82 -11.34
CA SER A 19 -1.40 31.53 -11.34
C SER A 19 -0.97 30.83 -10.05
N ALA A 20 -1.80 30.89 -9.02
CA ALA A 20 -1.68 30.01 -7.88
C ALA A 20 -1.88 28.59 -8.39
N VAL A 21 -0.76 27.92 -8.67
CA VAL A 21 -0.76 26.49 -8.95
C VAL A 21 -1.18 25.84 -7.64
N ALA A 22 -2.40 25.32 -7.58
CA ALA A 22 -2.82 24.47 -6.47
C ALA A 22 -1.94 23.22 -6.51
N HIS A 23 -0.83 23.25 -5.76
CA HIS A 23 -0.08 22.05 -5.44
C HIS A 23 -1.00 21.19 -4.57
N ALA A 24 -1.57 20.14 -5.16
CA ALA A 24 -2.16 19.07 -4.36
C ALA A 24 -1.05 18.55 -3.45
N GLU A 25 -1.21 18.71 -2.14
CA GLU A 25 -0.27 18.12 -1.19
C GLU A 25 -0.21 16.60 -1.46
N PRO A 26 1.00 16.01 -1.53
CA PRO A 26 1.14 14.59 -1.74
C PRO A 26 0.41 13.86 -0.62
N THR A 27 -0.46 12.92 -1.01
CA THR A 27 -1.14 12.09 -0.01
C THR A 27 -0.06 11.24 0.69
N PRO A 28 -0.03 11.20 2.04
CA PRO A 28 0.92 10.39 2.76
C PRO A 28 0.87 8.93 2.27
N LEU A 29 2.04 8.32 2.09
CA LEU A 29 2.12 6.90 1.79
C LEU A 29 1.95 6.10 3.09
N PRO A 30 1.25 4.95 3.05
CA PRO A 30 1.17 4.09 4.22
C PRO A 30 2.54 3.49 4.52
N LEU A 31 2.94 3.51 5.79
CA LEU A 31 4.15 2.82 6.25
C LEU A 31 4.01 1.30 6.13
N VAL A 32 2.85 0.75 6.47
CA VAL A 32 2.55 -0.67 6.31
C VAL A 32 1.26 -0.84 5.51
N SER A 33 1.30 -1.72 4.51
CA SER A 33 0.16 -2.09 3.69
C SER A 33 -0.07 -3.61 3.77
N VAL A 34 -1.33 -4.02 3.96
CA VAL A 34 -1.72 -5.44 3.97
C VAL A 34 -2.74 -5.66 2.86
N THR A 35 -2.37 -6.45 1.85
CA THR A 35 -3.22 -6.71 0.68
C THR A 35 -3.42 -8.21 0.52
N SER A 36 -4.67 -8.63 0.35
CA SER A 36 -5.00 -9.99 -0.04
C SER A 36 -5.76 -9.98 -1.37
N ILE A 37 -5.33 -10.84 -2.28
CA ILE A 37 -5.90 -11.06 -3.61
C ILE A 37 -6.48 -12.47 -3.61
N PRO A 38 -7.81 -12.64 -3.48
CA PRO A 38 -8.43 -13.96 -3.53
C PRO A 38 -8.20 -14.71 -4.85
N ASP A 39 -8.41 -16.04 -4.83
CA ASP A 39 -8.44 -16.86 -6.05
C ASP A 39 -9.42 -16.27 -7.09
N GLY A 40 -8.99 -16.21 -8.34
CA GLY A 40 -9.74 -15.64 -9.46
C GLY A 40 -9.77 -14.10 -9.51
N TRP A 41 -9.11 -13.39 -8.59
CA TRP A 41 -9.17 -11.92 -8.52
C TRP A 41 -7.95 -11.21 -9.10
N SER A 42 -6.98 -11.94 -9.66
CA SER A 42 -5.75 -11.35 -10.22
C SER A 42 -6.00 -10.35 -11.36
N GLN A 43 -7.16 -10.42 -12.02
CA GLN A 43 -7.57 -9.51 -13.10
C GLN A 43 -8.45 -8.34 -12.61
N ARG A 44 -8.77 -8.26 -11.32
CA ARG A 44 -9.56 -7.15 -10.77
C ARG A 44 -8.74 -5.87 -10.73
N THR A 45 -9.32 -4.77 -11.20
CA THR A 45 -8.72 -3.42 -11.16
C THR A 45 -9.07 -2.64 -9.90
N ASP A 46 -10.00 -3.17 -9.10
CA ASP A 46 -10.56 -2.56 -7.91
C ASP A 46 -10.08 -3.25 -6.61
N LEU A 47 -8.92 -3.90 -6.67
CA LEU A 47 -8.22 -4.41 -5.49
C LEU A 47 -7.83 -3.25 -4.59
N ARG A 48 -8.00 -3.42 -3.27
CA ARG A 48 -7.60 -2.43 -2.26
C ARG A 48 -6.96 -3.16 -1.09
N PRO A 49 -6.00 -2.54 -0.38
CA PRO A 49 -5.47 -3.12 0.84
C PRO A 49 -6.59 -3.36 1.85
N VAL A 50 -6.50 -4.49 2.55
CA VAL A 50 -7.34 -4.79 3.72
C VAL A 50 -7.02 -3.78 4.82
N LEU A 51 -5.75 -3.48 5.05
CA LEU A 51 -5.30 -2.51 6.05
C LEU A 51 -4.18 -1.64 5.47
N GLN A 52 -4.22 -0.36 5.80
CA GLN A 52 -3.12 0.59 5.59
C GLN A 52 -2.84 1.29 6.92
N VAL A 53 -1.57 1.31 7.36
CA VAL A 53 -1.12 1.98 8.58
C VAL A 53 -0.07 3.00 8.21
N PHE A 54 -0.20 4.22 8.72
CA PHE A 54 0.70 5.33 8.48
C PHE A 54 1.74 5.45 9.61
N ALA A 55 2.80 6.22 9.39
CA ALA A 55 3.90 6.36 10.34
C ALA A 55 3.48 6.95 11.70
N ASP A 56 2.39 7.70 11.74
CA ASP A 56 1.80 8.27 12.96
C ASP A 56 0.83 7.33 13.70
N GLY A 57 0.73 6.07 13.25
CA GLY A 57 -0.20 5.07 13.79
C GLY A 57 -1.64 5.22 13.32
N THR A 58 -1.97 6.27 12.54
CA THR A 58 -3.27 6.36 11.86
C THR A 58 -3.43 5.18 10.92
N ALA A 59 -4.64 4.66 10.76
CA ALA A 59 -4.91 3.52 9.91
C ALA A 59 -6.23 3.63 9.14
N VAL A 60 -6.29 2.96 7.99
CA VAL A 60 -7.51 2.76 7.20
C VAL A 60 -7.72 1.26 7.01
N HIS A 61 -8.85 0.74 7.52
CA HIS A 61 -9.27 -0.64 7.35
C HIS A 61 -10.38 -0.74 6.31
N SER A 62 -10.26 -1.69 5.40
CA SER A 62 -11.22 -1.96 4.31
C SER A 62 -11.81 -3.36 4.49
N PRO A 63 -12.84 -3.54 5.35
CA PRO A 63 -13.29 -4.87 5.76
C PRO A 63 -13.92 -5.69 4.64
N ASP A 64 -14.39 -5.06 3.56
CA ASP A 64 -14.96 -5.73 2.39
C ASP A 64 -13.99 -5.80 1.21
N ALA A 65 -12.71 -5.43 1.38
CA ALA A 65 -11.70 -5.48 0.34
C ALA A 65 -11.59 -6.86 -0.31
N VAL A 66 -11.75 -7.92 0.48
CA VAL A 66 -11.67 -9.35 0.08
C VAL A 66 -13.02 -10.06 0.10
N SER A 67 -14.12 -9.33 0.32
CA SER A 67 -15.44 -9.96 0.42
C SER A 67 -15.92 -10.46 -0.94
N LYS A 68 -16.29 -11.75 -1.02
CA LYS A 68 -16.89 -12.35 -2.23
C LYS A 68 -18.18 -11.65 -2.65
N ASP A 69 -18.85 -10.97 -1.72
CA ASP A 69 -20.09 -10.23 -1.98
C ASP A 69 -19.83 -8.84 -2.55
N ARG A 70 -18.59 -8.33 -2.50
CA ARG A 70 -18.22 -7.04 -3.08
C ARG A 70 -18.16 -7.16 -4.61
N LYS A 71 -19.15 -6.57 -5.27
CA LYS A 71 -19.24 -6.50 -6.74
C LYS A 71 -17.94 -5.95 -7.36
N PRO A 72 -17.52 -6.46 -8.52
CA PRO A 72 -16.45 -5.85 -9.31
C PRO A 72 -16.67 -4.36 -9.53
N GLU A 73 -15.58 -3.62 -9.65
CA GLU A 73 -15.54 -2.17 -9.92
C GLU A 73 -16.21 -1.31 -8.84
N THR A 74 -16.52 -1.88 -7.67
CA THR A 74 -17.09 -1.16 -6.54
C THR A 74 -15.98 -0.85 -5.54
N ALA A 75 -15.84 0.42 -5.15
CA ALA A 75 -14.89 0.82 -4.14
C ALA A 75 -15.11 0.05 -2.82
N ALA A 76 -14.03 -0.43 -2.21
CA ALA A 76 -14.08 -0.99 -0.87
C ALA A 76 -14.45 0.10 0.15
N LYS A 77 -15.19 -0.29 1.19
CA LYS A 77 -15.43 0.56 2.36
C LYS A 77 -14.11 0.94 3.00
N LYS A 78 -14.05 2.12 3.61
CA LYS A 78 -12.89 2.60 4.35
C LYS A 78 -13.33 3.04 5.73
N ILE A 79 -12.70 2.47 6.75
CA ILE A 79 -12.91 2.81 8.15
C ILE A 79 -11.62 3.39 8.68
N VAL A 80 -11.68 4.62 9.20
CA VAL A 80 -10.51 5.29 9.77
C VAL A 80 -10.36 4.86 11.23
N GLY A 81 -9.12 4.62 11.64
CA GLY A 81 -8.79 4.19 12.98
C GLY A 81 -7.31 4.37 13.28
N THR A 82 -6.82 3.55 14.19
CA THR A 82 -5.43 3.55 14.63
C THR A 82 -4.95 2.11 14.83
N VAL A 83 -3.63 1.92 14.75
CA VAL A 83 -2.93 0.73 15.24
C VAL A 83 -1.98 1.20 16.34
N PRO A 84 -1.92 0.53 17.50
CA PRO A 84 -0.99 0.89 18.56
C PRO A 84 0.49 0.85 18.12
N ASP A 85 1.28 1.82 18.56
CA ASP A 85 2.71 1.95 18.19
C ASP A 85 3.53 0.71 18.54
N ASP A 86 3.25 0.06 19.69
CA ASP A 86 3.92 -1.16 20.11
C ASP A 86 3.66 -2.34 19.16
N VAL A 87 2.46 -2.41 18.58
CA VAL A 87 2.13 -3.38 17.53
C VAL A 87 2.85 -3.05 16.24
N LEU A 88 2.91 -1.76 15.86
CA LEU A 88 3.56 -1.31 14.63
C LEU A 88 5.08 -1.55 14.66
N GLU A 89 5.75 -1.22 15.76
CA GLU A 89 7.18 -1.48 15.95
C GLU A 89 7.48 -2.98 15.94
N ALA A 90 6.66 -3.80 16.61
CA ALA A 90 6.80 -5.24 16.56
C ALA A 90 6.57 -5.81 15.13
N ALA A 91 5.65 -5.22 14.37
CA ALA A 91 5.40 -5.60 12.99
C ALA A 91 6.59 -5.26 12.09
N ARG A 92 7.18 -4.08 12.21
CA ARG A 92 8.39 -3.69 11.46
C ARG A 92 9.53 -4.66 11.72
N ALA A 93 9.79 -4.98 12.99
CA ALA A 93 10.84 -5.92 13.37
C ALA A 93 10.60 -7.32 12.76
N GLU A 94 9.36 -7.82 12.78
CA GLU A 94 9.00 -9.10 12.20
C GLU A 94 9.09 -9.10 10.67
N ILE A 95 8.72 -8.00 10.01
CA ILE A 95 8.84 -7.85 8.55
C ILE A 95 10.31 -7.91 8.14
N THR A 96 11.18 -7.12 8.78
CA THR A 96 12.63 -7.16 8.55
C THR A 96 13.20 -8.56 8.81
N ALA A 97 12.74 -9.24 9.85
CA ALA A 97 13.18 -10.61 10.16
C ALA A 97 12.73 -11.66 9.12
N LEU A 98 11.72 -11.34 8.30
CA LEU A 98 11.18 -12.21 7.26
C LEU A 98 11.65 -11.83 5.85
N GLN A 99 12.33 -10.70 5.67
CA GLN A 99 12.61 -10.13 4.34
C GLN A 99 13.42 -11.05 3.41
N GLU A 100 14.35 -11.83 3.96
CA GLU A 100 15.20 -12.78 3.22
C GLU A 100 14.70 -14.23 3.30
N VAL A 101 13.55 -14.45 3.94
CA VAL A 101 13.04 -15.81 4.19
C VAL A 101 12.26 -16.29 2.97
N ASP A 102 12.60 -17.49 2.48
CA ASP A 102 11.83 -18.15 1.44
C ASP A 102 10.50 -18.70 2.01
N PHE A 103 9.38 -18.15 1.53
CA PHE A 103 8.04 -18.64 1.87
C PHE A 103 7.61 -19.87 1.05
N GLY A 104 8.38 -20.22 0.01
CA GLY A 104 8.06 -21.27 -0.93
C GLY A 104 6.84 -20.97 -1.80
N ILE A 105 6.78 -21.66 -2.95
CA ILE A 105 5.62 -21.67 -3.84
C ILE A 105 5.04 -23.09 -3.79
N PRO A 106 3.87 -23.29 -3.17
CA PRO A 106 3.28 -24.61 -3.03
C PRO A 106 2.83 -25.14 -4.40
N ALA A 107 2.64 -26.46 -4.49
CA ALA A 107 2.13 -27.07 -5.69
C ALA A 107 0.66 -26.67 -5.94
N GLY A 108 0.31 -26.38 -7.20
CA GLY A 108 -1.04 -25.98 -7.61
C GLY A 108 -1.15 -24.49 -7.97
N GLU A 109 -1.89 -24.20 -9.04
CA GLU A 109 -1.95 -22.85 -9.59
C GLU A 109 -3.03 -21.97 -8.93
N GLY A 110 -2.71 -20.67 -8.79
CA GLY A 110 -3.69 -19.58 -8.78
C GLY A 110 -4.51 -19.36 -7.50
N LYS A 111 -4.17 -19.94 -6.35
CA LYS A 111 -5.00 -19.88 -5.12
C LYS A 111 -4.90 -18.57 -4.32
N GLY A 112 -4.77 -17.46 -5.04
CA GLY A 112 -4.64 -16.12 -4.49
C GLY A 112 -3.24 -15.79 -3.98
N THR A 113 -3.10 -14.57 -3.46
CA THR A 113 -1.84 -14.01 -2.95
C THR A 113 -2.14 -13.14 -1.74
N THR A 114 -1.28 -13.15 -0.73
CA THR A 114 -1.29 -12.12 0.32
C THR A 114 0.07 -11.43 0.38
N ILE A 115 0.05 -10.12 0.57
CA ILE A 115 1.19 -9.22 0.51
C ILE A 115 1.19 -8.36 1.78
N ILE A 116 2.36 -8.22 2.41
CA ILE A 116 2.62 -7.20 3.42
C ILE A 116 3.77 -6.35 2.92
N ASP A 117 3.51 -5.07 2.73
CA ASP A 117 4.50 -4.08 2.31
C ASP A 117 4.91 -3.22 3.52
N LEU A 118 6.21 -3.01 3.67
CA LEU A 118 6.80 -1.99 4.54
C LEU A 118 7.43 -0.92 3.64
N MET A 119 6.95 0.31 3.75
CA MET A 119 7.30 1.45 2.91
C MET A 119 7.71 2.65 3.78
N PRO A 120 8.95 2.71 4.28
CA PRO A 120 9.45 3.88 5.02
C PRO A 120 9.48 5.13 4.14
N GLU A 121 9.41 6.33 4.75
CA GLU A 121 9.35 7.60 4.00
C GLU A 121 10.59 7.87 3.13
N ASP A 122 11.76 7.40 3.57
CA ASP A 122 13.03 7.49 2.85
C ASP A 122 13.25 6.31 1.88
N PHE A 123 12.32 5.36 1.84
CA PHE A 123 12.40 4.08 1.11
C PHE A 123 13.58 3.18 1.54
N GLU A 124 14.35 3.55 2.57
CA GLU A 124 15.43 2.70 3.07
C GLU A 124 14.83 1.52 3.84
N GLY A 125 15.16 0.31 3.41
CA GLY A 125 14.59 -0.91 4.02
C GLY A 125 13.15 -1.19 3.59
N GLU A 126 12.70 -0.66 2.45
CA GLU A 126 11.48 -1.12 1.78
C GLU A 126 11.49 -2.66 1.65
N THR A 127 10.39 -3.29 2.06
CA THR A 127 10.28 -4.75 2.10
C THR A 127 8.90 -5.18 1.61
N HIS A 128 8.86 -6.15 0.69
CA HIS A 128 7.63 -6.79 0.22
C HIS A 128 7.63 -8.27 0.58
N LEU A 129 6.79 -8.64 1.53
CA LEU A 129 6.58 -10.04 1.86
C LEU A 129 5.40 -10.56 1.03
N VAL A 130 5.64 -11.56 0.19
CA VAL A 130 4.63 -12.11 -0.72
C VAL A 130 4.45 -13.61 -0.47
N VAL A 131 3.22 -14.00 -0.14
CA VAL A 131 2.83 -15.41 0.01
C VAL A 131 1.80 -15.77 -1.07
N TYR A 132 2.22 -16.64 -1.99
CA TYR A 132 1.35 -17.23 -3.02
C TYR A 132 0.56 -18.42 -2.46
N SER A 133 -0.72 -18.54 -2.80
CA SER A 133 -1.57 -19.62 -2.31
C SER A 133 -1.49 -19.77 -0.78
N PRO A 134 -1.85 -18.73 0.00
CA PRO A 134 -1.57 -18.65 1.45
C PRO A 134 -2.20 -19.79 2.26
N GLU A 135 -3.28 -20.40 1.77
CA GLU A 135 -3.97 -21.52 2.44
C GLU A 135 -3.40 -22.91 2.07
N VAL A 136 -2.38 -22.97 1.20
CA VAL A 136 -1.79 -24.23 0.71
C VAL A 136 -0.41 -24.45 1.32
N SER A 137 -0.15 -25.67 1.79
CA SER A 137 1.14 -26.08 2.38
C SER A 137 1.76 -27.31 1.72
N ASP A 138 1.06 -27.97 0.80
CA ASP A 138 1.55 -29.14 0.10
C ASP A 138 2.80 -28.80 -0.73
N GLY A 139 3.83 -29.62 -0.58
CA GLY A 139 5.13 -29.44 -1.26
C GLY A 139 6.09 -28.47 -0.57
N LEU A 140 5.70 -27.84 0.55
CA LEU A 140 6.58 -26.96 1.31
C LEU A 140 7.39 -27.72 2.35
N ASN A 141 8.65 -27.32 2.52
CA ASN A 141 9.48 -27.84 3.60
C ASN A 141 9.07 -27.25 4.97
N PRO A 142 9.52 -27.82 6.10
CA PRO A 142 9.14 -27.34 7.43
C PRO A 142 9.48 -25.86 7.72
N GLU A 143 10.59 -25.35 7.18
CA GLU A 143 11.02 -23.97 7.38
C GLU A 143 10.09 -22.99 6.65
N GLN A 144 9.72 -23.30 5.41
CA GLN A 144 8.74 -22.54 4.62
C GLN A 144 7.36 -22.54 5.28
N GLN A 145 6.91 -23.68 5.83
CA GLN A 145 5.66 -23.76 6.58
C GLN A 145 5.69 -22.87 7.84
N ALA A 146 6.81 -22.88 8.58
CA ALA A 146 6.98 -22.03 9.75
C ALA A 146 7.02 -20.53 9.38
N ALA A 147 7.73 -20.16 8.31
CA ALA A 147 7.79 -18.81 7.79
C ALA A 147 6.40 -18.29 7.37
N ARG A 148 5.64 -19.11 6.64
CA ARG A 148 4.25 -18.79 6.28
C ARG A 148 3.36 -18.62 7.50
N LYS A 149 3.52 -19.46 8.52
CA LYS A 149 2.78 -19.30 9.77
C LYS A 149 3.08 -17.94 10.41
N ARG A 150 4.36 -17.54 10.49
CA ARG A 150 4.78 -16.23 11.01
C ARG A 150 4.16 -15.09 10.22
N PHE A 151 4.18 -15.18 8.88
CA PHE A 151 3.52 -14.21 8.00
C PHE A 151 2.01 -14.11 8.28
N THR A 152 1.31 -15.24 8.39
CA THR A 152 -0.13 -15.27 8.69
C THR A 152 -0.44 -14.72 10.08
N ASP A 153 0.38 -15.02 11.08
CA ASP A 153 0.23 -14.49 12.43
C ASP A 153 0.45 -12.96 12.44
N LEU A 154 1.45 -12.46 11.72
CA LEU A 154 1.71 -11.03 11.53
C LEU A 154 0.52 -10.33 10.86
N TYR A 155 0.01 -10.88 9.76
CA TYR A 155 -1.19 -10.38 9.07
C TYR A 155 -2.35 -10.22 10.05
N LYS A 156 -2.66 -11.27 10.82
CA LYS A 156 -3.79 -11.27 11.77
C LYS A 156 -3.55 -10.25 12.87
N LYS A 157 -2.35 -10.22 13.45
CA LYS A 157 -1.99 -9.27 14.50
C LYS A 157 -2.21 -7.82 14.07
N LEU A 158 -1.80 -7.46 12.85
CA LEU A 158 -1.99 -6.12 12.29
C LEU A 158 -3.48 -5.77 12.14
N VAL A 159 -4.26 -6.66 11.52
CA VAL A 159 -5.69 -6.45 11.29
C VAL A 159 -6.48 -6.42 12.60
N ASP A 160 -6.19 -7.32 13.54
CA ASP A 160 -6.87 -7.42 14.83
C ASP A 160 -6.52 -6.25 15.77
N ALA A 161 -5.34 -5.65 15.62
CA ALA A 161 -4.93 -4.50 16.40
C ALA A 161 -5.59 -3.18 15.96
N PHE A 162 -6.22 -3.15 14.78
CA PHE A 162 -6.95 -1.99 14.29
C PHE A 162 -8.08 -1.61 15.25
N LYS A 163 -8.11 -0.33 15.63
CA LYS A 163 -9.18 0.27 16.44
C LYS A 163 -9.82 1.41 15.68
N GLU A 164 -11.09 1.25 15.35
CA GLU A 164 -11.90 2.30 14.73
C GLU A 164 -11.92 3.56 15.60
N LYS A 165 -11.76 4.72 14.95
CA LYS A 165 -11.88 6.02 15.60
C LYS A 165 -13.36 6.30 15.86
N ARG A 166 -13.77 6.24 17.13
CA ARG A 166 -15.11 6.63 17.58
C ARG A 166 -15.27 8.14 17.66
#